data_AF-A0A970RAZ7-F1
#
_entry.id   AF-A0A970RAZ7-F1
#
_cell.length_a   1.000
_cell.length_b   1.000
_cell.length_c   1.000
_cell.angle_alpha   90.00
_cell.angle_beta   90.00
_cell.angle_gamma   90.00
#
_symmetry.space_group_name_H-M   'P 1'
#
loop_
_entity.id
_entity.type
_entity.pdbx_description
1 polymer ?
#
loop_
_entity_poly.entity_id
_entity_poly.type
_entity_poly.pdbx_seq_one_letter_code
_entity_poly.pdbx_strand_id
1 'polypeptide(L)'
;MKLAEALILRADYQKRAAQLRQRIVSNAKVQEGEEPAEDPQRLLKEFEQLAEGTFDLIKRINKTNINTQFDAERSLTDALAERDILAVRRKVYADLVDAASASQDRYSRSEIKFESTVSVKEIQKQVDALAKAYRELDTTIQGLNWNTDLVN
;
A
#
# COMPACT_ATOMS: atom_id res chain seq x y z
N MET A 1 -3.26 -21.67 7.05
CA MET A 1 -3.17 -20.47 6.20
C MET A 1 -1.91 -19.75 6.61
N LYS A 2 -1.02 -19.48 5.66
CA LYS A 2 0.17 -18.65 5.87
C LYS A 2 -0.21 -17.18 5.99
N LEU A 3 0.63 -16.39 6.65
CA LEU A 3 0.43 -14.95 6.78
C LEU A 3 0.33 -14.28 5.39
N ALA A 4 1.14 -14.71 4.42
CA ALA A 4 1.07 -14.26 3.03
C ALA A 4 -0.31 -14.51 2.39
N GLU A 5 -0.87 -15.71 2.56
CA GLU A 5 -2.21 -16.06 2.05
C GLU A 5 -3.28 -15.18 2.69
N ALA A 6 -3.17 -14.90 3.99
CA ALA A 6 -4.09 -14.02 4.71
C ALA A 6 -4.04 -12.58 4.20
N LEU A 7 -2.84 -12.07 3.90
CA LEU A 7 -2.65 -10.74 3.31
C LEU A 7 -3.26 -10.64 1.91
N ILE A 8 -3.08 -11.68 1.08
CA ILE A 8 -3.70 -11.77 -0.26
C ILE A 8 -5.23 -11.81 -0.13
N LEU A 9 -5.76 -12.64 0.77
CA LEU A 9 -7.21 -12.76 0.97
C LEU A 9 -7.82 -11.45 1.48
N ARG A 10 -7.14 -10.75 2.40
CA ARG A 10 -7.56 -9.41 2.85
C ARG A 10 -7.61 -8.42 1.69
N ALA A 11 -6.62 -8.43 0.79
CA ALA A 11 -6.62 -7.54 -0.37
C ALA A 11 -7.76 -7.86 -1.34
N ASP A 12 -8.06 -9.15 -1.57
CA ASP A 12 -9.21 -9.58 -2.35
C ASP A 12 -10.54 -9.12 -1.71
N TYR A 13 -10.69 -9.30 -0.40
CA TYR A 13 -11.88 -8.85 0.32
C TYR A 13 -12.07 -7.34 0.21
N GLN A 14 -11.01 -6.54 0.33
CA GLN A 14 -11.09 -5.08 0.14
C GLN A 14 -11.50 -4.71 -1.29
N LYS A 15 -11.00 -5.43 -2.30
CA LYS A 15 -11.38 -5.23 -3.70
C LYS A 15 -12.86 -5.57 -3.94
N ARG A 16 -13.31 -6.71 -3.42
CA ARG A 16 -14.72 -7.14 -3.50
C ARG A 16 -15.65 -6.18 -2.77
N ALA A 17 -15.24 -5.67 -1.60
CA ALA A 17 -16.00 -4.66 -0.87
C ALA A 17 -16.14 -3.36 -1.68
N ALA A 18 -15.10 -2.94 -2.39
CA ALA A 18 -15.17 -1.78 -3.29
C ALA A 18 -16.12 -2.00 -4.48
N GLN A 19 -16.16 -3.22 -5.03
CA GLN A 19 -17.12 -3.59 -6.10
C GLN A 19 -18.55 -3.63 -5.59
N LEU A 20 -18.80 -4.24 -4.43
CA LEU A 20 -20.11 -4.25 -3.78
C LEU A 20 -20.58 -2.82 -3.48
N ARG A 21 -19.69 -1.95 -3.00
CA ARG A 21 -20.01 -0.53 -2.79
C ARG A 21 -20.55 0.11 -4.07
N GLN A 22 -19.89 -0.10 -5.21
CA GLN A 22 -20.34 0.44 -6.49
C GLN A 22 -21.73 -0.08 -6.88
N ARG A 23 -21.96 -1.41 -6.76
CA ARG A 23 -23.24 -2.05 -7.08
C ARG A 23 -24.37 -1.61 -6.15
N ILE A 24 -24.10 -1.46 -4.85
CA ILE A 24 -25.07 -0.97 -3.87
C ILE A 24 -25.49 0.46 -4.23
N VAL A 25 -24.52 1.33 -4.52
CA VAL A 25 -24.79 2.73 -4.87
C VAL A 25 -25.54 2.85 -6.19
N SER A 26 -25.21 2.03 -7.20
CA SER A 26 -25.92 2.05 -8.49
C SER A 26 -27.37 1.60 -8.40
N ASN A 27 -27.68 0.72 -7.45
CA ASN A 27 -29.04 0.20 -7.22
C ASN A 27 -29.79 0.94 -6.10
N ALA A 28 -29.28 2.08 -5.63
CA ALA A 28 -29.88 2.82 -4.51
C ALA A 28 -31.20 3.52 -4.89
N LYS A 29 -31.42 3.80 -6.19
CA LYS A 29 -32.61 4.45 -6.72
C LYS A 29 -32.92 3.92 -8.12
N VAL A 30 -34.19 3.90 -8.48
CA VAL A 30 -34.70 3.58 -9.81
C VAL A 30 -35.79 4.57 -10.20
N GLN A 31 -36.19 4.60 -11.47
CA GLN A 31 -37.32 5.41 -11.90
C GLN A 31 -38.63 4.83 -11.37
N GLU A 32 -39.67 5.66 -11.31
CA GLU A 32 -40.99 5.20 -10.88
C GLU A 32 -41.49 4.09 -11.80
N GLY A 33 -41.86 2.95 -11.21
CA GLY A 33 -42.32 1.76 -11.94
C GLY A 33 -41.23 0.83 -12.45
N GLU A 34 -39.95 1.13 -12.22
CA GLU A 34 -38.82 0.23 -12.54
C GLU A 34 -38.37 -0.58 -11.31
N GLU A 35 -37.74 -1.73 -11.56
CA GLU A 35 -37.06 -2.52 -10.54
C GLU A 35 -35.54 -2.31 -10.60
N PRO A 36 -34.83 -2.36 -9.46
CA PRO A 36 -33.37 -2.37 -9.45
C PRO A 36 -32.81 -3.54 -10.27
N ALA A 37 -31.69 -3.32 -10.96
CA ALA A 37 -31.00 -4.38 -11.69
C ALA A 37 -30.52 -5.51 -10.76
N GLU A 38 -30.23 -5.18 -9.50
CA GLU A 38 -29.85 -6.10 -8.45
C GLU A 38 -30.55 -5.76 -7.13
N ASP A 39 -30.91 -6.77 -6.34
CA ASP A 39 -31.53 -6.55 -5.01
C ASP A 39 -30.55 -5.86 -4.04
N PRO A 40 -30.81 -4.61 -3.62
CA PRO A 40 -29.92 -3.88 -2.71
C PRO A 40 -29.76 -4.55 -1.34
N GLN A 41 -30.81 -5.23 -0.84
CA GLN A 41 -30.75 -5.90 0.46
C GLN A 41 -29.83 -7.12 0.42
N ARG A 42 -29.88 -7.87 -0.69
CA ARG A 42 -28.94 -8.98 -0.92
C ARG A 42 -27.50 -8.49 -1.02
N LEU A 43 -27.26 -7.39 -1.75
CA LEU A 43 -25.92 -6.79 -1.87
C LEU A 43 -25.38 -6.31 -0.52
N LEU A 44 -26.22 -5.67 0.30
CA LEU A 44 -25.86 -5.23 1.65
C LEU A 44 -25.50 -6.43 2.54
N LYS A 45 -26.28 -7.51 2.50
CA LYS A 45 -25.98 -8.72 3.27
C LYS A 45 -24.65 -9.34 2.86
N GLU A 46 -24.35 -9.40 1.56
CA GLU A 46 -23.06 -9.89 1.06
C GLU A 46 -21.91 -8.99 1.54
N PHE A 47 -22.11 -7.68 1.54
CA PHE A 47 -21.13 -6.72 2.05
C PHE A 47 -20.86 -6.89 3.54
N GLU A 48 -21.89 -7.03 4.38
CA GLU A 48 -21.73 -7.22 5.83
C GLU A 48 -20.96 -8.52 6.14
N GLN A 49 -21.28 -9.62 5.46
CA GLN A 49 -20.53 -10.88 5.61
C GLN A 49 -19.05 -10.73 5.23
N LEU A 50 -18.77 -9.98 4.16
CA LEU A 50 -17.41 -9.70 3.74
C LEU A 50 -16.68 -8.77 4.72
N ALA A 51 -17.38 -7.80 5.31
CA ALA A 51 -16.84 -6.90 6.32
C ALA A 51 -16.45 -7.64 7.60
N GLU A 52 -17.30 -8.56 8.08
CA GLU A 52 -17.00 -9.44 9.22
C GLU A 52 -15.77 -10.31 8.94
N GLY A 53 -15.70 -10.93 7.76
CA GLY A 53 -14.53 -11.72 7.36
C GLY A 53 -13.25 -10.90 7.26
N THR A 54 -13.34 -9.66 6.78
CA THR A 54 -12.21 -8.72 6.71
C THR A 54 -11.73 -8.35 8.11
N PHE A 55 -12.66 -8.11 9.04
CA PHE A 55 -12.34 -7.79 10.43
C PHE A 55 -11.57 -8.93 11.12
N ASP A 56 -12.02 -10.19 10.97
CA ASP A 56 -11.33 -11.35 11.53
C ASP A 56 -9.90 -11.48 10.97
N LEU A 57 -9.73 -11.34 9.65
CA LEU A 57 -8.41 -11.39 9.01
C LEU A 57 -7.49 -10.31 9.54
N ILE A 58 -7.94 -9.05 9.65
CA ILE A 58 -7.13 -7.95 10.17
C ILE A 58 -6.67 -8.26 11.60
N LYS A 59 -7.59 -8.72 12.46
CA LYS A 59 -7.28 -9.06 13.85
C LYS A 59 -6.20 -10.14 13.93
N ARG A 60 -6.34 -11.21 13.15
CA ARG A 60 -5.40 -12.34 13.13
C ARG A 60 -4.05 -11.97 12.53
N ILE A 61 -4.03 -11.19 11.45
CA ILE A 61 -2.81 -10.64 10.84
C ILE A 61 -2.06 -9.80 11.87
N ASN A 62 -2.74 -8.86 12.53
CA ASN A 62 -2.10 -7.98 13.52
C ASN A 62 -1.50 -8.76 14.69
N LYS A 63 -2.25 -9.72 15.25
CA LYS A 63 -1.71 -10.62 16.29
C LYS A 63 -0.48 -11.38 15.79
N THR A 64 -0.53 -11.91 14.57
CA THR A 64 0.59 -12.66 13.97
C THR A 64 1.83 -11.77 13.83
N ASN A 65 1.65 -10.55 13.31
CA ASN A 65 2.75 -9.60 13.11
C ASN A 65 3.41 -9.17 14.42
N ILE A 66 2.65 -9.03 15.50
CA ILE A 66 3.21 -8.68 16.81
C ILE A 66 3.98 -9.86 17.40
N ASN A 67 3.47 -11.09 17.24
CA ASN A 67 4.07 -12.28 17.83
C ASN A 67 5.18 -12.92 16.99
N THR A 68 5.41 -12.44 15.76
CA THR A 68 6.45 -12.96 14.87
C THR A 68 7.72 -12.15 15.04
N GLN A 69 8.80 -12.80 15.44
CA GLN A 69 10.11 -12.19 15.52
C GLN A 69 10.70 -12.00 14.11
N PHE A 70 11.20 -10.80 13.80
CA PHE A 70 11.88 -10.51 12.54
C PHE A 70 13.39 -10.79 12.64
N ASP A 71 14.04 -10.38 13.73
CA ASP A 71 15.43 -10.67 14.09
C ASP A 71 15.64 -10.68 15.61
N ALA A 72 16.86 -10.61 16.14
CA ALA A 72 17.10 -10.68 17.58
C ALA A 72 16.41 -9.57 18.41
N GLU A 73 16.10 -8.41 17.80
CA GLU A 73 15.64 -7.22 18.53
C GLU A 73 14.26 -6.74 18.07
N ARG A 74 13.86 -7.04 16.83
CA ARG A 74 12.65 -6.48 16.18
C ARG A 74 11.55 -7.51 15.97
N SER A 75 10.31 -7.11 16.21
CA SER A 75 9.13 -7.83 15.73
C SER A 75 8.91 -7.57 14.23
N LEU A 76 8.08 -8.41 13.58
CA LEU A 76 7.64 -8.15 12.20
C LEU A 76 6.90 -6.81 12.09
N THR A 77 6.20 -6.39 13.14
CA THR A 77 5.53 -5.07 13.19
C THR A 77 6.54 -3.92 13.11
N ASP A 78 7.68 -4.03 13.81
CA ASP A 78 8.73 -3.01 13.79
C ASP A 78 9.39 -2.93 12.40
N ALA A 79 9.68 -4.08 11.80
CA ALA A 79 10.24 -4.17 10.46
C ALA A 79 9.29 -3.57 9.39
N LEU A 80 7.98 -3.76 9.53
CA LEU A 80 6.98 -3.15 8.66
C LEU A 80 6.99 -1.61 8.80
N ALA A 81 7.06 -1.08 10.02
CA ALA A 81 7.14 0.36 10.25
C ALA A 81 8.41 0.97 9.64
N GLU A 82 9.56 0.31 9.79
CA GLU A 82 10.81 0.74 9.18
C GLU A 82 10.74 0.74 7.65
N ARG A 83 10.17 -0.32 7.07
CA ARG A 83 9.95 -0.41 5.62
C ARG A 83 9.09 0.74 5.11
N ASP A 84 8.03 1.09 5.83
CA ASP A 84 7.12 2.18 5.45
C ASP A 84 7.85 3.54 5.50
N ILE A 85 8.69 3.78 6.51
CA ILE A 85 9.53 5.00 6.58
C ILE A 85 10.59 5.02 5.47
N LEU A 86 11.20 3.89 5.14
CA LEU A 86 12.14 3.79 4.02
C LEU A 86 11.46 4.11 2.69
N ALA A 87 10.21 3.67 2.48
CA ALA A 87 9.44 4.01 1.29
C ALA A 87 9.19 5.52 1.18
N VAL A 88 8.77 6.15 2.28
CA VAL A 88 8.52 7.60 2.33
C VAL A 88 9.81 8.38 2.06
N ARG A 89 10.92 8.03 2.73
CA ARG A 89 12.22 8.67 2.51
C ARG A 89 12.67 8.50 1.06
N ARG A 90 12.66 7.29 0.53
CA ARG A 90 13.05 7.04 -0.86
C ARG A 90 12.23 7.90 -1.83
N LYS A 91 10.92 8.01 -1.61
CA LYS A 91 10.04 8.82 -2.45
C LYS A 91 10.41 10.30 -2.41
N VAL A 92 10.56 10.89 -1.23
CA VAL A 92 10.91 12.32 -1.10
C VAL A 92 12.24 12.64 -1.79
N TYR A 93 13.24 11.77 -1.63
CA TYR A 93 14.55 11.99 -2.26
C TYR A 93 14.49 11.80 -3.78
N ALA A 94 13.69 10.84 -4.28
CA ALA A 94 13.47 10.66 -5.70
C ALA A 94 12.75 11.88 -6.31
N ASP A 95 11.67 12.35 -5.68
CA ASP A 95 10.92 13.53 -6.11
C ASP A 95 11.83 14.78 -6.13
N LEU A 96 12.76 14.90 -5.17
CA LEU A 96 13.75 15.98 -5.14
C LEU A 96 14.74 15.89 -6.31
N VAL A 97 15.24 14.68 -6.63
CA VAL A 97 16.11 14.48 -7.80
C VAL A 97 15.38 14.87 -9.08
N ASP A 98 14.13 14.43 -9.24
CA ASP A 98 13.34 14.71 -10.43
C ASP A 98 13.12 16.22 -10.61
N ALA A 99 12.76 16.93 -9.53
CA ALA A 99 12.60 18.37 -9.56
C ALA A 99 13.91 19.13 -9.80
N ALA A 100 15.02 18.67 -9.21
CA ALA A 100 16.34 19.30 -9.34
C ALA A 100 17.02 19.01 -10.69
N SER A 101 16.64 17.92 -11.36
CA SER A 101 17.19 17.51 -12.66
C SER A 101 16.39 18.06 -13.84
N ALA A 102 15.15 18.52 -13.60
CA ALA A 102 14.32 19.15 -14.62
C ALA A 102 14.92 20.50 -15.05
N SER A 103 15.74 20.50 -16.09
CA SER A 103 16.14 21.73 -16.77
C SER A 103 14.97 22.25 -17.59
N GLN A 104 14.57 23.51 -17.39
CA GLN A 104 13.72 24.20 -18.36
C GLN A 104 14.47 24.31 -19.70
N ASP A 105 13.91 23.73 -20.76
CA ASP A 105 14.39 23.99 -22.12
C ASP A 105 14.17 25.46 -22.46
N ARG A 106 15.25 26.14 -22.82
CA ARG A 106 15.25 27.57 -23.12
C ARG A 106 15.17 27.79 -24.63
N TYR A 107 14.26 28.67 -25.04
CA TYR A 107 14.18 29.13 -26.43
C TYR A 107 14.99 30.42 -26.66
N SER A 108 15.28 31.19 -25.60
CA SER A 108 16.04 32.45 -25.71
C SER A 108 17.11 32.64 -24.63
N ARG A 109 18.21 33.32 -25.01
CA ARG A 109 19.29 33.74 -24.10
C ARG A 109 18.86 34.77 -23.06
N SER A 110 17.69 35.41 -23.22
CA SER A 110 17.11 36.36 -22.26
C SER A 110 16.30 35.73 -21.12
N GLU A 111 15.99 34.43 -21.18
CA GLU A 111 15.25 33.74 -20.10
C GLU A 111 16.09 33.51 -18.84
N ILE A 112 15.45 33.57 -17.67
CA ILE A 112 16.09 33.37 -16.36
C ILE A 112 16.48 31.90 -16.22
N LYS A 113 17.73 31.63 -15.87
CA LYS A 113 18.24 30.27 -15.64
C LYS A 113 17.87 29.82 -14.22
N PHE A 114 17.22 28.67 -14.11
CA PHE A 114 17.05 27.97 -12.84
C PHE A 114 18.28 27.08 -12.59
N GLU A 115 18.84 27.17 -11.39
CA GLU A 115 19.94 26.30 -10.95
C GLU A 115 19.46 25.46 -9.76
N SER A 116 19.86 24.20 -9.75
CA SER A 116 19.58 23.33 -8.60
C SER A 116 20.25 23.86 -7.35
N THR A 117 19.50 23.95 -6.26
CA THR A 117 20.02 24.32 -4.93
C THR A 117 20.67 23.14 -4.20
N VAL A 118 20.60 21.94 -4.79
CA VAL A 118 21.12 20.70 -4.21
C VAL A 118 22.05 19.97 -5.18
N SER A 119 22.98 19.18 -4.63
CA SER A 119 23.81 18.28 -5.42
C SER A 119 22.99 17.05 -5.86
N VAL A 120 22.48 17.08 -7.09
CA VAL A 120 21.70 15.97 -7.68
C VAL A 120 22.45 14.64 -7.55
N LYS A 121 23.76 14.64 -7.81
CA LYS A 121 24.61 13.44 -7.71
C LYS A 121 24.63 12.82 -6.31
N GLU A 122 24.71 13.63 -5.26
CA GLU A 122 24.75 13.12 -3.89
C GLU A 122 23.38 12.67 -3.42
N ILE A 123 22.30 13.38 -3.78
CA ILE A 123 20.93 12.94 -3.50
C ILE A 123 20.60 11.64 -4.24
N GLN A 124 21.03 11.49 -5.49
CA GLN A 124 20.86 10.23 -6.25
C GLN A 124 21.51 9.04 -5.54
N LYS A 125 22.75 9.19 -5.03
CA LYS A 125 23.39 8.12 -4.24
C LYS A 125 22.57 7.75 -2.99
N GLN A 126 21.95 8.74 -2.34
CA GLN A 126 21.08 8.48 -1.19
C GLN A 126 19.80 7.76 -1.60
N VAL A 127 19.19 8.11 -2.74
CA VAL A 127 18.07 7.37 -3.32
C VAL A 127 18.46 5.91 -3.57
N ASP A 128 19.62 5.66 -4.18
CA ASP A 128 20.08 4.31 -4.49
C ASP A 128 20.31 3.47 -3.21
N ALA A 129 20.91 4.08 -2.19
CA ALA A 129 21.12 3.44 -0.88
C ALA A 129 19.79 3.12 -0.19
N LEU A 130 18.84 4.07 -0.15
CA LEU A 130 17.51 3.87 0.42
C LEU A 130 16.72 2.80 -0.36
N ALA A 131 16.85 2.78 -1.69
CA ALA A 131 16.20 1.80 -2.55
C ALA A 131 16.77 0.39 -2.34
N LYS A 132 18.07 0.26 -2.05
CA LYS A 132 18.69 -1.01 -1.68
C LYS A 132 18.16 -1.49 -0.32
N ALA A 133 18.25 -0.65 0.71
CA ALA A 133 17.80 -0.99 2.06
C ALA A 133 16.31 -1.40 2.07
N TYR A 134 15.45 -0.66 1.35
CA TYR A 134 14.03 -0.99 1.22
C TYR A 134 13.82 -2.38 0.59
N ARG A 135 14.55 -2.71 -0.49
CA ARG A 135 14.40 -3.99 -1.19
C ARG A 135 14.85 -5.17 -0.33
N GLU A 136 15.97 -5.03 0.37
CA GLU A 136 16.50 -6.08 1.25
C GLU A 136 15.53 -6.35 2.41
N LEU A 137 15.02 -5.28 3.04
CA LEU A 137 14.04 -5.38 4.12
C LEU A 137 12.72 -6.00 3.64
N ASP A 138 12.16 -5.50 2.53
CA ASP A 138 10.90 -6.02 2.00
C ASP A 138 11.02 -7.48 1.57
N THR A 139 12.11 -7.88 0.92
CA THR A 139 12.35 -9.28 0.54
C THR A 139 12.34 -10.20 1.75
N THR A 140 12.97 -9.78 2.85
CA THR A 140 13.00 -10.56 4.09
C THR A 140 11.61 -10.65 4.72
N ILE A 141 10.86 -9.54 4.74
CA ILE A 141 9.46 -9.50 5.20
C ILE A 141 8.59 -10.46 4.37
N GLN A 142 8.72 -10.46 3.04
CA GLN A 142 7.97 -11.38 2.19
C GLN A 142 8.34 -12.85 2.45
N GLY A 143 9.62 -13.15 2.65
CA GLY A 143 10.07 -14.47 3.04
C GLY A 143 9.44 -14.94 4.35
N LEU A 144 9.40 -14.08 5.36
CA LEU A 144 8.73 -14.37 6.63
C LEU A 144 7.22 -14.57 6.45
N ASN A 145 6.55 -13.73 5.66
CA ASN A 145 5.11 -13.88 5.41
C ASN A 145 4.74 -15.27 4.86
N TRP A 146 5.60 -15.86 4.03
CA TRP A 146 5.39 -17.21 3.48
C TRP A 146 5.75 -18.35 4.44
N ASN A 147 6.62 -18.09 5.41
CA ASN A 147 7.06 -19.08 6.39
C ASN A 147 6.24 -19.07 7.69
N THR A 148 5.54 -17.97 7.97
CA THR A 148 4.74 -17.81 9.19
C THR A 148 3.30 -18.30 9.02
N ASP A 149 2.83 -19.11 9.96
CA ASP A 149 1.42 -19.51 10.04
C ASP A 149 0.58 -18.43 10.74
N LEU A 150 -0.60 -18.14 10.19
CA LEU A 150 -1.53 -17.17 10.76
C LEU A 150 -2.11 -17.70 12.08
N VAL A 151 -1.99 -16.92 13.16
CA VAL A 151 -2.61 -17.28 14.44
C VAL A 151 -4.14 -17.14 14.43
N ASN A 152 -4.79 -17.86 15.34
CA ASN A 152 -6.25 -17.83 15.54
C ASN A 152 -6.71 -16.61 16.38
#